data_AF-A0A9X6AH48-F1
#
_entry.id   AF-A0A9X6AH48-F1
#
_cell.length_a   1.000
_cell.length_b   1.000
_cell.length_c   1.000
_cell.angle_alpha   90.00
_cell.angle_beta   90.00
_cell.angle_gamma   90.00
#
_symmetry.space_group_name_H-M   'P 1'
#
loop_
_entity.id
_entity.type
_entity.pdbx_description
1 polymer ?
#
loop_
_entity_poly.entity_id
_entity_poly.type
_entity_poly.pdbx_seq_one_letter_code
_entity_poly.pdbx_strand_id
1 'polypeptide(L)'
;MKIDLTDTTASKINKALVQGRRAIGTPAVGMVLTLVIVTDEENAYDALKAANEASREHPSRTLVVIKRVSRSPRDRTKSRLDAEVRVGADAGTGETVVLRLYGEVADHADSVVLPLLLPDAPVVVWWPVSAPLDPANDPLGKLAQRRVTDTYAAEAPTRELNARADAYTPGDTDLSWTRITPWRSMLAAALDQVVCDVKAVEVEGEEFNPSVELLAMWLADRLDVPVKRSKSSGPGLTAVRMETSCGPIALDRAD
;
A
#
# COMPACT_ATOMS: atom_id res chain seq x y z
N MET A 1 21.23 6.96 -13.89
CA MET A 1 20.99 6.91 -15.34
C MET A 1 19.51 6.64 -15.60
N LYS A 2 18.94 7.33 -16.60
CA LYS A 2 17.56 7.16 -17.06
C LYS A 2 17.53 6.73 -18.54
N ILE A 3 16.65 5.77 -18.88
CA ILE A 3 16.44 5.26 -20.24
C ILE A 3 14.95 5.27 -20.53
N ASP A 4 14.51 6.08 -21.49
CA ASP A 4 13.12 6.14 -21.94
C ASP A 4 12.89 5.19 -23.13
N LEU A 5 11.77 4.45 -23.10
CA LEU A 5 11.37 3.46 -24.09
C LEU A 5 9.91 3.69 -24.49
N THR A 6 9.69 4.19 -25.71
CA THR A 6 8.35 4.37 -26.27
C THR A 6 7.93 3.14 -27.08
N ASP A 7 6.65 2.76 -27.01
CA ASP A 7 6.06 1.64 -27.77
C ASP A 7 6.93 0.37 -27.69
N THR A 8 7.10 -0.09 -26.46
CA THR A 8 8.10 -1.07 -26.09
C THR A 8 7.48 -2.40 -25.64
N THR A 9 8.34 -3.35 -25.27
CA THR A 9 7.95 -4.65 -24.73
C THR A 9 8.71 -4.94 -23.45
N ALA A 10 8.19 -5.81 -22.59
CA ALA A 10 8.88 -6.22 -21.36
C ALA A 10 10.30 -6.78 -21.62
N SER A 11 10.51 -7.45 -22.76
CA SER A 11 11.84 -7.94 -23.17
C SER A 11 12.82 -6.78 -23.43
N LYS A 12 12.38 -5.72 -24.14
CA LYS A 12 13.21 -4.51 -24.36
C LYS A 12 13.50 -3.78 -23.05
N ILE A 13 12.55 -3.75 -22.12
CA ILE A 13 12.73 -3.16 -20.78
C ILE A 13 13.78 -3.94 -19.98
N ASN A 14 13.69 -5.28 -19.94
CA ASN A 14 14.70 -6.13 -19.32
C ASN A 14 16.10 -5.92 -19.92
N LYS A 15 16.18 -5.78 -21.25
CA LYS A 15 17.45 -5.45 -21.93
C LYS A 15 18.00 -4.11 -21.47
N ALA A 16 17.15 -3.09 -21.32
CA ALA A 16 17.55 -1.78 -20.83
C ALA A 16 18.02 -1.82 -19.36
N LEU A 17 17.38 -2.60 -18.49
CA LEU A 17 17.85 -2.83 -17.11
C LEU A 17 19.25 -3.44 -17.08
N VAL A 18 19.50 -4.49 -17.88
CA VAL A 18 20.81 -5.14 -17.98
C VAL A 18 21.87 -4.17 -18.52
N GLN A 19 21.54 -3.37 -19.54
CA GLN A 19 22.44 -2.35 -20.08
C GLN A 19 22.76 -1.27 -19.04
N GLY A 20 21.74 -0.78 -18.33
CA GLY A 20 21.87 0.20 -17.26
C GLY A 20 22.81 -0.28 -16.15
N ARG A 21 22.62 -1.52 -15.67
CA ARG A 21 23.50 -2.15 -14.67
C ARG A 21 24.96 -2.22 -15.11
N ARG A 22 25.21 -2.63 -16.36
CA ARG A 22 26.57 -2.69 -16.92
C ARG A 22 27.21 -1.30 -16.99
N ALA A 23 26.44 -0.29 -17.37
CA ALA A 23 26.95 1.07 -17.51
C ALA A 23 27.34 1.72 -16.16
N ILE A 24 26.67 1.35 -15.05
CA ILE A 24 27.01 1.82 -13.70
C ILE A 24 28.08 0.96 -13.00
N GLY A 25 28.57 -0.10 -13.64
CA GLY A 25 29.62 -0.97 -13.10
C GLY A 25 29.16 -1.90 -11.97
N THR A 26 27.85 -2.04 -11.73
CA THR A 26 27.30 -2.88 -10.66
C THR A 26 26.57 -4.09 -11.25
N PRO A 27 27.18 -5.30 -11.21
CA PRO A 27 26.59 -6.49 -11.83
C PRO A 27 25.40 -7.08 -11.05
N ALA A 28 25.33 -6.84 -9.73
CA ALA A 28 24.26 -7.35 -8.87
C ALA A 28 23.84 -6.29 -7.84
N VAL A 29 22.54 -6.07 -7.71
CA VAL A 29 21.94 -5.31 -6.62
C VAL A 29 21.33 -6.34 -5.66
N GLY A 30 21.74 -6.34 -4.40
CA GLY A 30 21.21 -7.22 -3.35
C GLY A 30 19.78 -6.84 -2.96
N MET A 31 18.86 -6.94 -3.93
CA MET A 31 17.45 -6.59 -3.74
C MET A 31 16.76 -7.71 -2.96
N VAL A 32 15.97 -7.32 -1.97
CA VAL A 32 15.26 -8.25 -1.08
C VAL A 32 13.80 -8.46 -1.48
N LEU A 33 13.26 -7.65 -2.40
CA LEU A 33 11.90 -7.78 -2.94
C LEU A 33 11.72 -7.09 -4.30
N THR A 34 10.64 -7.45 -5.00
CA THR A 34 10.06 -6.64 -6.06
C THR A 34 8.81 -5.93 -5.53
N LEU A 35 8.80 -4.60 -5.54
CA LEU A 35 7.65 -3.77 -5.18
C LEU A 35 6.93 -3.34 -6.45
N VAL A 36 5.72 -3.84 -6.66
CA VAL A 36 4.83 -3.46 -7.76
C VAL A 36 3.85 -2.42 -7.23
N ILE A 37 3.93 -1.19 -7.71
CA ILE A 37 3.04 -0.09 -7.34
C ILE A 37 2.00 0.06 -8.45
N VAL A 38 0.71 -0.02 -8.13
CA VAL A 38 -0.37 0.09 -9.12
C VAL A 38 -1.13 1.38 -8.87
N THR A 39 -1.03 2.33 -9.80
CA THR A 39 -1.52 3.70 -9.58
C THR A 39 -1.95 4.36 -10.88
N ASP A 40 -2.52 5.56 -10.79
CA ASP A 40 -2.68 6.50 -11.90
C ASP A 40 -1.49 7.47 -11.99
N GLU A 41 -1.52 8.37 -12.98
CA GLU A 41 -0.45 9.35 -13.20
C GLU A 41 -0.43 10.45 -12.12
N GLU A 42 -1.57 10.74 -11.50
CA GLU A 42 -1.70 11.80 -10.50
C GLU A 42 -0.99 11.42 -9.20
N ASN A 43 -1.18 10.17 -8.75
CA ASN A 43 -0.62 9.64 -7.52
C ASN A 43 0.79 9.02 -7.69
N ALA A 44 1.27 8.88 -8.93
CA ALA A 44 2.54 8.21 -9.23
C ALA A 44 3.76 8.86 -8.58
N TYR A 45 3.78 10.20 -8.47
CA TYR A 45 4.90 10.92 -7.87
C TYR A 45 5.05 10.59 -6.38
N ASP A 46 3.95 10.71 -5.62
CA ASP A 46 3.96 10.46 -4.18
C ASP A 46 4.22 8.99 -3.86
N ALA A 47 3.63 8.07 -4.63
CA ALA A 47 3.88 6.65 -4.47
C ALA A 47 5.35 6.28 -4.75
N LEU A 48 5.97 6.87 -5.79
CA LEU A 48 7.40 6.70 -6.08
C LEU A 48 8.28 7.28 -4.96
N LYS A 49 7.91 8.44 -4.41
CA LYS A 49 8.64 9.06 -3.30
C LYS A 49 8.62 8.15 -2.07
N ALA A 50 7.45 7.66 -1.67
CA ALA A 50 7.28 6.75 -0.55
C ALA A 50 8.08 5.44 -0.76
N ALA A 51 8.02 4.86 -1.95
CA ALA A 51 8.78 3.66 -2.28
C ALA A 51 10.31 3.87 -2.25
N ASN A 52 10.79 5.03 -2.69
CA ASN A 52 12.21 5.39 -2.61
C ASN A 52 12.68 5.61 -1.17
N GLU A 53 11.80 6.06 -0.27
CA GLU A 53 12.12 6.16 1.14
C GLU A 53 12.21 4.77 1.78
N ALA A 54 11.23 3.90 1.50
CA ALA A 54 11.22 2.52 1.97
C ALA A 54 12.40 1.68 1.44
N SER A 55 12.85 1.94 0.21
CA SER A 55 13.95 1.19 -0.40
C SER A 55 15.31 1.43 0.29
N ARG A 56 15.45 2.49 1.09
CA ARG A 56 16.67 2.73 1.90
C ARG A 56 16.90 1.65 2.94
N GLU A 57 15.82 1.15 3.54
CA GLU A 57 15.84 0.06 4.52
C GLU A 57 15.70 -1.30 3.85
N HIS A 58 14.97 -1.35 2.74
CA HIS A 58 14.68 -2.58 1.99
C HIS A 58 14.99 -2.42 0.51
N PRO A 59 16.27 -2.59 0.09
CA PRO A 59 16.66 -2.47 -1.31
C PRO A 59 15.77 -3.34 -2.21
N SER A 60 15.15 -2.74 -3.23
CA SER A 60 14.08 -3.38 -3.99
C SER A 60 14.12 -3.02 -5.47
N ARG A 61 13.54 -3.89 -6.29
CA ARG A 61 13.13 -3.52 -7.66
C ARG A 61 11.74 -2.92 -7.58
N THR A 62 11.60 -1.65 -7.95
CA THR A 62 10.30 -0.97 -7.99
C THR A 62 9.75 -1.00 -9.41
N LEU A 63 8.56 -1.57 -9.59
CA LEU A 63 7.81 -1.56 -10.84
C LEU A 63 6.55 -0.71 -10.65
N VAL A 64 6.51 0.48 -11.22
CA VAL A 64 5.34 1.37 -11.13
C VAL A 64 4.47 1.15 -12.35
N VAL A 65 3.31 0.54 -12.15
CA VAL A 65 2.29 0.27 -13.16
C VAL A 65 1.28 1.42 -13.16
N ILE A 66 1.42 2.32 -14.12
CA ILE A 66 0.50 3.43 -14.37
C ILE A 66 -0.52 2.98 -15.42
N LYS A 67 -1.75 2.70 -14.98
CA LYS A 67 -2.87 2.35 -15.88
C LYS A 67 -3.50 3.63 -16.40
N ARG A 68 -3.32 3.94 -17.69
CA ARG A 68 -3.88 5.15 -18.30
C ARG A 68 -5.33 4.90 -18.70
N VAL A 69 -6.25 5.62 -18.06
CA VAL A 69 -7.66 5.62 -18.46
C VAL A 69 -7.80 6.30 -19.82
N SER A 70 -8.32 5.58 -20.82
CA SER A 70 -8.60 6.15 -22.14
C SER A 70 -9.70 7.21 -22.03
N ARG A 71 -9.41 8.43 -22.51
CA ARG A 71 -10.37 9.55 -22.51
C ARG A 71 -11.35 9.53 -23.68
N SER A 72 -11.10 8.68 -24.69
CA SER A 72 -12.01 8.48 -25.81
C SER A 72 -12.06 7.01 -26.25
N PRO A 73 -13.15 6.54 -26.90
CA PRO A 73 -13.22 5.20 -27.46
C PRO A 73 -12.11 4.91 -28.48
N ARG A 74 -11.65 5.93 -29.23
CA ARG A 74 -10.53 5.79 -30.19
C ARG A 74 -9.18 5.56 -29.51
N ASP A 75 -9.00 6.05 -28.28
CA ASP A 75 -7.77 5.83 -27.53
C ASP A 75 -7.75 4.47 -26.81
N ARG A 76 -8.89 3.76 -26.76
CA ARG A 76 -8.94 2.37 -26.25
C ARG A 76 -8.32 1.38 -27.24
N THR A 77 -8.38 1.65 -28.54
CA THR A 77 -7.87 0.75 -29.58
C THR A 77 -6.36 0.88 -29.83
N LYS A 78 -5.70 1.87 -29.21
CA LYS A 78 -4.25 2.08 -29.33
C LYS A 78 -3.53 1.47 -28.12
N SER A 79 -3.42 0.15 -28.16
CA SER A 79 -2.64 -0.64 -27.21
C SER A 79 -1.16 -0.33 -27.35
N ARG A 80 -0.54 0.21 -26.29
CA ARG A 80 0.92 0.46 -26.24
C ARG A 80 1.44 0.43 -24.82
N LEU A 81 2.73 0.18 -24.70
CA LEU A 81 3.48 0.24 -23.45
C LEU A 81 4.61 1.25 -23.62
N ASP A 82 4.63 2.28 -22.80
CA ASP A 82 5.79 3.16 -22.64
C ASP A 82 6.46 2.84 -21.31
N ALA A 83 7.79 2.93 -21.25
CA ALA A 83 8.54 2.64 -20.04
C ALA A 83 9.69 3.61 -19.81
N GLU A 84 9.99 3.86 -18.55
CA GLU A 84 11.16 4.59 -18.10
C GLU A 84 11.95 3.72 -17.14
N VAL A 85 13.18 3.40 -17.48
CA VAL A 85 14.09 2.62 -16.64
C VAL A 85 15.07 3.57 -15.96
N ARG A 86 15.10 3.52 -14.63
CA ARG A 86 16.03 4.26 -13.78
C ARG A 86 16.95 3.26 -13.08
N VAL A 87 18.24 3.57 -13.08
CA VAL A 87 19.29 2.80 -12.39
C VAL A 87 20.31 3.71 -11.72
N GLY A 88 20.97 3.21 -10.67
CA GLY A 88 21.95 3.98 -9.89
C GLY A 88 21.29 5.15 -9.16
N ALA A 89 21.93 6.31 -9.12
CA ALA A 89 21.45 7.48 -8.37
C ALA A 89 19.99 7.90 -8.70
N ASP A 90 19.52 7.65 -9.93
CA ASP A 90 18.15 7.99 -10.35
C ASP A 90 17.08 7.01 -9.85
N ALA A 91 17.48 5.87 -9.27
CA ALA A 91 16.61 4.82 -8.75
C ALA A 91 16.72 4.63 -7.23
N GLY A 92 17.38 5.54 -6.53
CA GLY A 92 17.68 5.38 -5.11
C GLY A 92 18.65 4.21 -4.87
N THR A 93 18.28 3.30 -3.98
CA THR A 93 19.09 2.12 -3.59
C THR A 93 18.84 0.88 -4.46
N GLY A 94 18.01 0.99 -5.49
CA GLY A 94 17.56 -0.16 -6.30
C GLY A 94 17.47 0.11 -7.80
N GLU A 95 16.50 -0.54 -8.44
CA GLU A 95 16.11 -0.31 -9.84
C GLU A 95 14.65 0.12 -9.86
N THR A 96 14.32 1.14 -10.66
CA THR A 96 12.95 1.61 -10.80
C THR A 96 12.54 1.57 -12.26
N VAL A 97 11.44 0.91 -12.56
CA VAL A 97 10.81 0.91 -13.87
C VAL A 97 9.43 1.52 -13.75
N VAL A 98 9.20 2.63 -14.45
CA VAL A 98 7.86 3.23 -14.57
C VAL A 98 7.25 2.75 -15.89
N LEU A 99 6.14 2.03 -15.80
CA LEU A 99 5.38 1.45 -16.90
C LEU A 99 4.12 2.28 -17.10
N ARG A 100 3.89 2.79 -18.30
CA ARG A 100 2.64 3.47 -18.68
C ARG A 100 1.91 2.61 -19.70
N LEU A 101 0.77 2.07 -19.28
CA LEU A 101 -0.02 1.10 -20.04
C LEU A 101 -1.23 1.82 -20.64
N TYR A 102 -1.42 1.66 -21.95
CA TYR A 102 -2.50 2.27 -22.71
C TYR A 102 -3.31 1.21 -23.44
N GLY A 103 -4.63 1.45 -23.59
CA GLY A 103 -5.53 0.51 -24.26
C GLY A 103 -5.61 -0.83 -23.55
N GLU A 104 -5.79 -1.91 -24.31
CA GLU A 104 -5.99 -3.28 -23.80
C GLU A 104 -4.78 -3.80 -22.99
N VAL A 105 -3.58 -3.22 -23.18
CA VAL A 105 -2.41 -3.59 -22.37
C VAL A 105 -2.65 -3.31 -20.88
N ALA A 106 -3.43 -2.28 -20.53
CA ALA A 106 -3.74 -1.94 -19.15
C ALA A 106 -4.56 -3.02 -18.43
N ASP A 107 -5.36 -3.80 -19.19
CA ASP A 107 -6.17 -4.91 -18.68
C ASP A 107 -5.33 -6.20 -18.48
N HIS A 108 -4.13 -6.24 -19.07
CA HIS A 108 -3.18 -7.36 -19.01
C HIS A 108 -1.83 -6.95 -18.40
N ALA A 109 -1.88 -6.09 -17.38
CA ALA A 109 -0.68 -5.55 -16.74
C ALA A 109 0.21 -6.64 -16.11
N ASP A 110 -0.38 -7.73 -15.63
CA ASP A 110 0.31 -8.91 -15.10
C ASP A 110 1.26 -9.55 -16.11
N SER A 111 0.85 -9.62 -17.39
CA SER A 111 1.68 -10.16 -18.47
C SER A 111 2.90 -9.26 -18.78
N VAL A 112 2.81 -7.96 -18.51
CA VAL A 112 3.94 -7.03 -18.63
C VAL A 112 4.86 -7.13 -17.42
N VAL A 113 4.30 -7.28 -16.22
CA VAL A 113 5.03 -7.29 -14.95
C VAL A 113 5.76 -8.61 -14.70
N LEU A 114 5.13 -9.76 -14.98
CA LEU A 114 5.68 -11.10 -14.73
C LEU A 114 7.15 -11.28 -15.19
N PRO A 115 7.53 -10.96 -16.44
CA PRO A 115 8.92 -11.10 -16.89
C PRO A 115 9.90 -10.09 -16.27
N LEU A 116 9.42 -9.03 -15.60
CA LEU A 116 10.24 -8.00 -14.94
C LEU A 116 10.49 -8.30 -13.46
N LEU A 117 9.82 -9.30 -12.89
CA LEU A 117 10.00 -9.73 -11.52
C LEU A 117 11.41 -10.27 -11.28
N LEU A 118 11.88 -10.16 -10.04
CA LEU A 118 13.07 -10.86 -9.58
C LEU A 118 12.69 -12.34 -9.31
N PRO A 119 13.44 -13.32 -9.85
CA PRO A 119 13.06 -14.73 -9.73
C PRO A 119 13.11 -15.27 -8.29
N ASP A 120 14.05 -14.76 -7.47
CA ASP A 120 14.33 -15.30 -6.14
C ASP A 120 13.93 -14.35 -5.00
N ALA A 121 13.15 -13.31 -5.29
CA ALA A 121 12.72 -12.32 -4.30
C ALA A 121 11.18 -12.27 -4.21
N PRO A 122 10.61 -12.10 -3.00
CA PRO A 122 9.18 -11.95 -2.84
C PRO A 122 8.65 -10.73 -3.61
N VAL A 123 7.42 -10.85 -4.08
CA VAL A 123 6.68 -9.81 -4.76
C VAL A 123 5.67 -9.21 -3.79
N VAL A 124 5.74 -7.89 -3.66
CA VAL A 124 4.78 -7.07 -2.93
C VAL A 124 4.03 -6.23 -3.95
N VAL A 125 2.71 -6.35 -4.02
CA VAL A 125 1.89 -5.42 -4.81
C VAL A 125 1.24 -4.43 -3.86
N TRP A 126 1.34 -3.14 -4.19
CA TRP A 126 0.79 -2.04 -3.43
C TRP A 126 -0.10 -1.16 -4.29
N TRP A 127 -1.32 -0.97 -3.84
CA TRP A 127 -2.26 0.02 -4.37
C TRP A 127 -2.31 1.21 -3.40
N PRO A 128 -1.57 2.31 -3.67
CA PRO A 128 -1.60 3.52 -2.84
C PRO A 128 -2.99 4.15 -2.81
N VAL A 129 -3.72 4.02 -3.92
CA VAL A 129 -5.09 4.48 -4.10
C VAL A 129 -5.86 3.43 -4.92
N SER A 130 -7.19 3.42 -4.79
CA SER A 130 -8.10 2.67 -5.67
C SER A 130 -7.76 1.18 -5.81
N ALA A 131 -7.62 0.49 -4.69
CA ALA A 131 -7.32 -0.94 -4.66
C ALA A 131 -8.52 -1.79 -5.17
N PRO A 132 -8.27 -2.89 -5.92
CA PRO A 132 -9.34 -3.80 -6.35
C PRO A 132 -10.07 -4.37 -5.14
N LEU A 133 -11.38 -4.60 -5.21
CA LEU A 133 -12.19 -5.10 -4.08
C LEU A 133 -11.69 -6.45 -3.53
N ASP A 134 -11.16 -7.30 -4.41
CA ASP A 134 -10.49 -8.56 -4.07
C ASP A 134 -9.04 -8.52 -4.59
N PRO A 135 -8.08 -8.09 -3.75
CA PRO A 135 -6.68 -8.02 -4.13
C PRO A 135 -6.08 -9.37 -4.48
N ALA A 136 -6.52 -10.46 -3.85
CA ALA A 136 -5.97 -11.79 -4.09
C ALA A 136 -6.34 -12.33 -5.48
N ASN A 137 -7.52 -11.97 -5.99
CA ASN A 137 -7.97 -12.36 -7.32
C ASN A 137 -7.62 -11.38 -8.45
N ASP A 138 -7.12 -10.19 -8.14
CA ASP A 138 -6.58 -9.27 -9.15
C ASP A 138 -5.38 -9.91 -9.91
N PRO A 139 -5.28 -9.74 -11.24
CA PRO A 139 -4.18 -10.33 -12.02
C PRO A 139 -2.77 -10.00 -11.50
N LEU A 140 -2.53 -8.76 -11.04
CA LEU A 140 -1.25 -8.39 -10.44
C LEU A 140 -1.14 -8.93 -9.02
N GLY A 141 -2.24 -8.91 -8.26
CA GLY A 141 -2.28 -9.47 -6.90
C GLY A 141 -1.94 -10.95 -6.82
N LYS A 142 -2.32 -11.75 -7.84
CA LYS A 142 -1.95 -13.18 -7.96
C LYS A 142 -0.45 -13.42 -8.08
N LEU A 143 0.32 -12.42 -8.51
CA LEU A 143 1.78 -12.53 -8.59
C LEU A 143 2.45 -12.34 -7.21
N ALA A 144 1.73 -11.83 -6.22
CA ALA A 144 2.28 -11.32 -4.97
C ALA A 144 2.06 -12.24 -3.77
N GLN A 145 3.10 -12.35 -2.93
CA GLN A 145 2.96 -12.94 -1.60
C GLN A 145 2.40 -11.93 -0.59
N ARG A 146 2.59 -10.63 -0.84
CA ARG A 146 2.01 -9.54 -0.03
C ARG A 146 1.26 -8.55 -0.89
N ARG A 147 0.04 -8.21 -0.45
CA ARG A 147 -0.87 -7.30 -1.14
C ARG A 147 -1.23 -6.19 -0.17
N VAL A 148 -0.77 -4.98 -0.48
CA VAL A 148 -0.90 -3.82 0.39
C VAL A 148 -1.97 -2.90 -0.19
N THR A 149 -2.98 -2.58 0.60
CA THR A 149 -4.04 -1.64 0.25
C THR A 149 -4.05 -0.46 1.21
N ASP A 150 -4.73 0.62 0.82
CA ASP A 150 -4.95 1.75 1.70
C ASP A 150 -6.40 2.22 1.64
N THR A 151 -7.22 1.65 2.51
CA THR A 151 -8.64 2.00 2.59
C THR A 151 -8.85 3.46 3.03
N TYR A 152 -7.90 4.07 3.75
CA TYR A 152 -8.01 5.49 4.13
C TYR A 152 -7.95 6.42 2.91
N ALA A 153 -7.20 6.03 1.86
CA ALA A 153 -7.08 6.79 0.63
C ALA A 153 -8.18 6.49 -0.40
N ALA A 154 -9.14 5.63 -0.06
CA ALA A 154 -10.27 5.29 -0.92
C ALA A 154 -11.31 6.41 -1.00
N GLU A 155 -12.06 6.47 -2.11
CA GLU A 155 -13.18 7.41 -2.26
C GLU A 155 -14.31 7.12 -1.26
N ALA A 156 -14.52 5.84 -0.93
CA ALA A 156 -15.50 5.40 0.05
C ALA A 156 -14.87 4.45 1.09
N PRO A 157 -14.10 4.98 2.06
CA PRO A 157 -13.29 4.17 2.97
C PRO A 157 -14.07 3.09 3.73
N THR A 158 -15.22 3.43 4.31
CA THR A 158 -16.02 2.46 5.09
C THR A 158 -16.62 1.36 4.23
N ARG A 159 -17.03 1.67 2.99
CA ARG A 159 -17.52 0.67 2.03
C ARG A 159 -16.38 -0.26 1.61
N GLU A 160 -15.22 0.30 1.30
CA GLU A 160 -14.06 -0.51 0.93
C GLU A 160 -13.57 -1.38 2.08
N LEU A 161 -13.55 -0.87 3.32
CA LEU A 161 -13.17 -1.65 4.51
C LEU A 161 -14.03 -2.91 4.66
N ASN A 162 -15.35 -2.78 4.48
CA ASN A 162 -16.26 -3.94 4.51
C ASN A 162 -15.93 -4.94 3.38
N ALA A 163 -15.69 -4.44 2.16
CA ALA A 163 -15.30 -5.32 1.05
C ALA A 163 -13.96 -6.02 1.31
N ARG A 164 -13.00 -5.38 2.00
CA ARG A 164 -11.74 -6.03 2.44
C ARG A 164 -12.03 -7.17 3.42
N ALA A 165 -12.97 -6.99 4.34
CA ALA A 165 -13.34 -8.03 5.29
C ALA A 165 -13.94 -9.26 4.56
N ASP A 166 -14.78 -9.04 3.55
CA ASP A 166 -15.41 -10.11 2.76
C ASP A 166 -14.42 -10.90 1.89
N ALA A 167 -13.37 -10.23 1.37
CA ALA A 167 -12.42 -10.81 0.42
C ALA A 167 -11.03 -11.12 1.02
N TYR A 168 -10.86 -11.00 2.34
CA TYR A 168 -9.56 -11.13 2.99
C TYR A 168 -8.89 -12.47 2.69
N THR A 169 -7.64 -12.40 2.23
CA THR A 169 -6.78 -13.57 2.04
C THR A 169 -5.45 -13.39 2.79
N PRO A 170 -4.87 -14.45 3.40
CA PRO A 170 -3.55 -14.37 3.99
C PRO A 170 -2.51 -13.74 3.04
N GLY A 171 -1.78 -12.75 3.55
CA GLY A 171 -0.86 -11.91 2.76
C GLY A 171 -1.41 -10.52 2.44
N ASP A 172 -2.71 -10.29 2.61
CA ASP A 172 -3.33 -8.97 2.52
C ASP A 172 -2.98 -8.12 3.74
N THR A 173 -2.76 -6.83 3.53
CA THR A 173 -2.50 -5.86 4.60
C THR A 173 -3.05 -4.51 4.19
N ASP A 174 -3.95 -3.95 5.00
CA ASP A 174 -4.40 -2.57 4.81
C ASP A 174 -3.57 -1.61 5.67
N LEU A 175 -3.12 -0.50 5.10
CA LEU A 175 -2.33 0.50 5.81
C LEU A 175 -3.12 1.19 6.93
N SER A 176 -4.45 1.22 6.88
CA SER A 176 -5.29 1.74 7.98
C SER A 176 -5.09 0.92 9.27
N TRP A 177 -4.89 -0.40 9.16
CA TRP A 177 -4.54 -1.25 10.31
C TRP A 177 -3.13 -0.98 10.83
N THR A 178 -2.19 -0.74 9.91
CA THR A 178 -0.80 -0.42 10.27
C THR A 178 -0.71 0.92 10.99
N ARG A 179 -1.48 1.94 10.57
CA ARG A 179 -1.51 3.28 11.17
C ARG A 179 -1.92 3.29 12.64
N ILE A 180 -2.71 2.31 13.09
CA ILE A 180 -3.12 2.22 14.50
C ILE A 180 -2.18 1.39 15.37
N THR A 181 -1.04 0.93 14.83
CA THR A 181 -0.05 0.19 15.63
C THR A 181 0.42 0.97 16.86
N PRO A 182 0.76 2.27 16.78
CA PRO A 182 1.14 3.04 17.97
C PRO A 182 0.02 3.12 19.01
N TRP A 183 -1.23 3.34 18.58
CA TRP A 183 -2.40 3.35 19.47
C TRP A 183 -2.58 2.02 20.20
N ARG A 184 -2.56 0.91 19.45
CA ARG A 184 -2.68 -0.44 20.03
C ARG A 184 -1.56 -0.73 21.03
N SER A 185 -0.32 -0.37 20.70
CA SER A 185 0.82 -0.56 21.60
C SER A 185 0.70 0.25 22.89
N MET A 186 0.32 1.54 22.80
CA MET A 186 0.18 2.39 23.98
C MET A 186 -0.98 1.95 24.88
N LEU A 187 -2.11 1.56 24.31
CA LEU A 187 -3.27 1.07 25.07
C LEU A 187 -2.95 -0.24 25.79
N ALA A 188 -2.29 -1.18 25.10
CA ALA A 188 -1.83 -2.42 25.71
C ALA A 188 -0.85 -2.13 26.87
N ALA A 189 0.15 -1.28 26.63
CA ALA A 189 1.11 -0.90 27.65
C ALA A 189 0.47 -0.23 28.88
N ALA A 190 -0.57 0.60 28.68
CA ALA A 190 -1.31 1.24 29.78
C ALA A 190 -2.06 0.21 30.63
N LEU A 191 -2.70 -0.78 30.01
CA LEU A 191 -3.36 -1.88 30.71
C LEU A 191 -2.36 -2.81 31.42
N ASP A 192 -1.15 -2.98 30.88
CA ASP A 192 -0.09 -3.76 31.55
C ASP A 192 0.41 -3.10 32.85
N GLN A 193 0.21 -1.79 33.05
CA GLN A 193 0.65 -1.08 34.27
C GLN A 193 -0.29 -1.29 35.46
N VAL A 194 -1.55 -1.68 35.24
CA VAL A 194 -2.56 -1.72 36.30
C VAL A 194 -3.48 -2.93 36.14
N VAL A 195 -3.70 -3.66 37.24
CA VAL A 195 -4.68 -4.74 37.26
C VAL A 195 -6.07 -4.13 37.44
N CYS A 196 -6.83 -4.06 36.35
CA CYS A 196 -8.19 -3.51 36.35
C CYS A 196 -9.09 -4.23 35.34
N ASP A 197 -10.40 -4.17 35.59
CA ASP A 197 -11.41 -4.64 34.64
C ASP A 197 -11.85 -3.45 33.79
N VAL A 198 -11.69 -3.56 32.47
CA VAL A 198 -12.28 -2.60 31.53
C VAL A 198 -13.78 -2.88 31.44
N LYS A 199 -14.61 -1.83 31.48
CA LYS A 199 -16.08 -1.92 31.47
C LYS A 199 -16.68 -1.40 30.17
N ALA A 200 -16.07 -0.37 29.59
CA ALA A 200 -16.48 0.24 28.34
C ALA A 200 -15.31 1.01 27.72
N VAL A 201 -15.35 1.20 26.41
CA VAL A 201 -14.37 1.99 25.67
C VAL A 201 -15.07 3.00 24.76
N GLU A 202 -14.53 4.21 24.69
CA GLU A 202 -14.85 5.21 23.67
C GLU A 202 -13.63 5.42 22.77
N VAL A 203 -13.82 5.31 21.46
CA VAL A 203 -12.81 5.63 20.43
C VAL A 203 -13.29 6.86 19.66
N GLU A 204 -12.52 7.93 19.76
CA GLU A 204 -12.84 9.23 19.17
C GLU A 204 -11.98 9.51 17.94
N GLY A 205 -12.61 9.94 16.84
CA GLY A 205 -11.92 10.32 15.63
C GLY A 205 -12.87 10.77 14.51
N GLU A 206 -12.33 10.92 13.30
CA GLU A 206 -13.13 11.27 12.12
C GLU A 206 -14.17 10.19 11.77
N GLU A 207 -15.39 10.63 11.43
CA GLU A 207 -16.58 9.78 11.26
C GLU A 207 -16.44 8.62 10.28
N PHE A 208 -15.67 8.80 9.19
CA PHE A 208 -15.51 7.79 8.13
C PHE A 208 -14.09 7.25 8.04
N ASN A 209 -13.31 7.35 9.11
CA ASN A 209 -11.93 6.90 9.11
C ASN A 209 -11.83 5.39 9.41
N PRO A 210 -11.30 4.56 8.50
CA PRO A 210 -11.19 3.11 8.70
C PRO A 210 -10.28 2.74 9.89
N SER A 211 -9.33 3.61 10.26
CA SER A 211 -8.47 3.39 11.43
C SER A 211 -9.26 3.48 12.74
N VAL A 212 -10.24 4.39 12.80
CA VAL A 212 -11.16 4.52 13.95
C VAL A 212 -12.02 3.27 14.06
N GLU A 213 -12.55 2.79 12.94
CA GLU A 213 -13.36 1.57 12.88
C GLU A 213 -12.57 0.35 13.35
N LEU A 214 -11.39 0.15 12.78
CA LEU A 214 -10.53 -0.98 13.07
C LEU A 214 -10.06 -0.99 14.53
N LEU A 215 -9.74 0.17 15.11
CA LEU A 215 -9.33 0.24 16.51
C LEU A 215 -10.49 -0.08 17.44
N ALA A 216 -11.69 0.45 17.16
CA ALA A 216 -12.89 0.17 17.94
C ALA A 216 -13.26 -1.33 17.89
N MET A 217 -13.26 -1.93 16.71
CA MET A 217 -13.55 -3.37 16.54
C MET A 217 -12.50 -4.25 17.20
N TRP A 218 -11.21 -3.89 17.12
CA TRP A 218 -10.15 -4.62 17.79
C TRP A 218 -10.27 -4.56 19.31
N LEU A 219 -10.60 -3.41 19.89
CA LEU A 219 -10.81 -3.29 21.34
C LEU A 219 -12.05 -4.07 21.78
N ALA A 220 -13.14 -4.04 21.01
CA ALA A 220 -14.33 -4.82 21.28
C ALA A 220 -14.02 -6.33 21.28
N ASP A 221 -13.30 -6.81 20.26
CA ASP A 221 -12.88 -8.22 20.12
C ASP A 221 -11.95 -8.66 21.26
N ARG A 222 -10.99 -7.82 21.66
CA ARG A 222 -9.98 -8.20 22.66
C ARG A 222 -10.43 -8.09 24.10
N LEU A 223 -11.34 -7.15 24.40
CA LEU A 223 -11.77 -6.87 25.77
C LEU A 223 -13.15 -7.45 26.07
N ASP A 224 -13.94 -7.81 25.06
CA ASP A 224 -15.34 -8.27 25.21
C ASP A 224 -16.21 -7.28 26.00
N VAL A 225 -16.08 -5.99 25.67
CA VAL A 225 -16.83 -4.89 26.31
C VAL A 225 -17.52 -4.01 25.26
N PRO A 226 -18.56 -3.25 25.65
CA PRO A 226 -19.14 -2.23 24.79
C PRO A 226 -18.10 -1.20 24.36
N VAL A 227 -17.98 -1.00 23.04
CA VAL A 227 -17.14 0.05 22.45
C VAL A 227 -18.02 1.01 21.67
N LYS A 228 -17.97 2.29 22.05
CA LYS A 228 -18.63 3.39 21.35
C LYS A 228 -17.62 4.13 20.49
N ARG A 229 -18.04 4.53 19.29
CA ARG A 229 -17.31 5.51 18.47
C ARG A 229 -17.91 6.89 18.66
N SER A 230 -17.05 7.91 18.77
CA SER A 230 -17.45 9.31 18.82
C SER A 230 -16.70 10.12 17.76
N LYS A 231 -17.35 11.18 17.28
CA LYS A 231 -16.83 12.02 16.19
C LYS A 231 -16.02 13.18 16.77
N SER A 232 -14.85 13.42 16.19
CA SER A 232 -14.09 14.66 16.38
C SER A 232 -13.80 15.36 15.05
N SER A 233 -13.21 16.56 15.12
CA SER A 233 -12.74 17.30 13.95
C SER A 233 -11.48 16.72 13.31
N GLY A 234 -10.85 15.71 13.93
CA GLY A 234 -9.65 15.06 13.42
C GLY A 234 -8.39 15.95 13.45
N PRO A 235 -7.38 15.63 12.61
CA PRO A 235 -7.37 14.53 11.65
C PRO A 235 -7.23 13.16 12.32
N GLY A 236 -7.79 12.10 11.73
CA GLY A 236 -7.62 10.72 12.19
C GLY A 236 -8.27 10.38 13.53
N LEU A 237 -7.60 9.50 14.28
CA LEU A 237 -7.88 9.20 15.68
C LEU A 237 -7.40 10.36 16.57
N THR A 238 -8.27 10.80 17.47
CA THR A 238 -7.98 11.90 18.41
C THR A 238 -7.90 11.43 19.85
N ALA A 239 -8.74 10.46 20.28
CA ALA A 239 -8.68 9.94 21.64
C ALA A 239 -9.19 8.50 21.76
N VAL A 240 -8.75 7.82 22.82
CA VAL A 240 -9.34 6.59 23.33
C VAL A 240 -9.50 6.69 24.83
N ARG A 241 -10.71 6.39 25.34
CA ARG A 241 -11.03 6.42 26.77
C ARG A 241 -11.59 5.09 27.20
N MET A 242 -11.02 4.50 28.25
CA MET A 242 -11.45 3.24 28.83
C MET A 242 -11.97 3.49 30.23
N GLU A 243 -13.22 3.14 30.47
CA GLU A 243 -13.78 3.10 31.82
C GLU A 243 -13.33 1.80 32.48
N THR A 244 -12.63 1.89 33.62
CA THR A 244 -12.13 0.70 34.32
C THR A 244 -12.58 0.67 35.79
N SER A 245 -12.37 -0.46 36.46
CA SER A 245 -12.63 -0.60 37.91
C SER A 245 -11.73 0.25 38.80
N CYS A 246 -10.59 0.74 38.30
CA CYS A 246 -9.63 1.55 39.08
C CYS A 246 -9.54 3.02 38.66
N GLY A 247 -10.44 3.48 37.77
CA GLY A 247 -10.45 4.84 37.22
C GLY A 247 -10.31 4.87 35.69
N PRO A 248 -10.51 6.02 35.05
CA PRO A 248 -10.41 6.10 33.60
C PRO A 248 -8.96 6.00 33.12
N ILE A 249 -8.74 5.26 32.04
CA ILE A 249 -7.50 5.31 31.25
C ILE A 249 -7.81 6.11 29.99
N ALA A 250 -7.04 7.15 29.72
CA ALA A 250 -7.22 8.02 28.56
C ALA A 250 -5.91 8.15 27.78
N LEU A 251 -6.02 8.04 26.47
CA LEU A 251 -4.96 8.33 25.52
C LEU A 251 -5.49 9.37 24.54
N ASP A 252 -4.85 10.52 24.51
CA ASP A 252 -5.23 11.66 23.67
C ASP A 252 -4.08 11.97 22.72
N ARG A 253 -4.41 12.32 21.48
CA ARG A 253 -3.42 12.91 20.58
C ARG A 253 -3.25 14.37 20.98
N ALA A 254 -2.00 14.77 21.24
CA ALA A 254 -1.67 16.18 21.36
C ALA A 254 -2.05 16.91 20.06
N ASP A 255 -2.51 18.15 20.23
CA ASP A 255 -2.88 19.10 19.19
C ASP A 255 -1.73 19.43 18.23
#